data_AF-A0A871QYL6-F1
#
_entry.id   AF-A0A871QYL6-F1
#
_cell.length_a   1.000
_cell.length_b   1.000
_cell.length_c   1.000
_cell.angle_alpha   90.00
_cell.angle_beta   90.00
_cell.angle_gamma   90.00
#
_symmetry.space_group_name_H-M   'P 1'
#
loop_
_entity.id
_entity.type
_entity.pdbx_description
1 polymer ?
#
loop_
_entity_poly.entity_id
_entity_poly.type
_entity_poly.pdbx_seq_one_letter_code
_entity_poly.pdbx_strand_id
1 'polypeptide(L)'
;MATRQEEYVSDSGSDYTEYWIDWFLGSRGNEYFCDVDPEYILDRFNLTGLNRYVDKIGLLVNIITDQTEISESQPEETRAMLEDNAKFLYALVHARYIITSRGLDKMLEKYRNGDFGYCPRVNCKLTPLLPVGLSDKPGVASVKLYCPNCEDLYNPKSSRHASIDGAFFGTSFPAMFLQTFPNLVPTHNVEMYVPKIFGFQMHSEAQMTRWRALKCEQMLSRLDKMGIDYAKNTPGGFIESAEDERYKKKDMDGRKQSAI
;
A
#
# COMPACT_ATOMS: atom_id res chain seq x y z
N MET A 1 -39.67 -35.60 -24.13
CA MET A 1 -40.32 -34.37 -23.64
C MET A 1 -39.78 -34.11 -22.24
N ALA A 2 -38.76 -33.26 -22.13
CA ALA A 2 -38.23 -32.82 -20.83
C ALA A 2 -38.64 -31.34 -20.68
N THR A 3 -39.51 -31.09 -19.71
CA THR A 3 -40.05 -29.77 -19.36
C THR A 3 -38.96 -28.93 -18.69
N ARG A 4 -38.70 -27.76 -19.27
CA ARG A 4 -37.79 -26.72 -18.78
C ARG A 4 -38.49 -25.99 -17.63
N GLN A 5 -37.92 -26.02 -16.43
CA GLN A 5 -38.37 -25.19 -15.31
C GLN A 5 -37.89 -23.76 -15.58
N GLU A 6 -38.84 -22.81 -15.65
CA GLU A 6 -38.57 -21.39 -15.72
C GLU A 6 -38.34 -20.88 -14.29
N GLU A 7 -37.10 -20.47 -13.98
CA GLU A 7 -36.78 -19.74 -12.75
C GLU A 7 -37.34 -18.32 -12.87
N TYR A 8 -38.34 -18.03 -12.05
CA TYR A 8 -38.91 -16.70 -11.88
C TYR A 8 -37.93 -15.84 -11.07
N VAL A 9 -37.02 -15.15 -11.75
CA VAL A 9 -36.18 -14.12 -11.12
C VAL A 9 -37.08 -12.92 -10.83
N SER A 10 -37.39 -12.72 -9.56
CA SER A 10 -38.07 -11.53 -9.06
C SER A 10 -37.15 -10.32 -9.22
N ASP A 11 -37.28 -9.62 -10.34
CA ASP A 11 -36.72 -8.28 -10.54
C ASP A 11 -37.48 -7.30 -9.64
N SER A 12 -36.99 -7.14 -8.41
CA SER A 12 -37.38 -6.06 -7.51
C SER A 12 -36.21 -5.08 -7.41
N GLY A 13 -35.78 -4.55 -8.55
CA GLY A 13 -34.95 -3.35 -8.61
C GLY A 13 -35.78 -2.15 -8.16
N SER A 14 -35.80 -1.86 -6.87
CA SER A 14 -36.14 -0.52 -6.42
C SER A 14 -35.07 0.44 -6.97
N ASP A 15 -35.49 1.49 -7.66
CA ASP A 15 -34.67 2.64 -8.05
C ASP A 15 -34.03 3.27 -6.79
N TYR A 16 -32.95 2.66 -6.29
CA TYR A 16 -32.01 3.33 -5.40
C TYR A 16 -31.16 4.22 -6.30
N THR A 17 -31.46 5.51 -6.34
CA THR A 17 -30.49 6.50 -6.82
C THR A 17 -29.30 6.44 -5.84
N GLU A 18 -28.24 5.72 -6.20
CA GLU A 18 -26.99 5.75 -5.43
C GLU A 18 -26.42 7.18 -5.53
N TYR A 19 -26.24 7.84 -4.39
CA TYR A 19 -25.54 9.12 -4.31
C TYR A 19 -24.09 8.94 -4.80
N TRP A 20 -23.48 10.00 -5.32
CA TRP A 20 -22.15 9.91 -5.96
C TRP A 20 -21.09 9.32 -5.02
N ILE A 21 -21.12 9.70 -3.73
CA ILE A 21 -20.19 9.18 -2.71
C ILE A 21 -20.41 7.68 -2.49
N ASP A 22 -21.66 7.23 -2.38
CA ASP A 22 -21.98 5.82 -2.18
C ASP A 22 -21.53 4.97 -3.37
N TRP A 23 -21.79 5.47 -4.59
CA TRP A 23 -21.30 4.86 -5.83
C TRP A 23 -19.77 4.76 -5.86
N PHE A 24 -19.07 5.84 -5.48
CA PHE A 24 -17.62 5.85 -5.42
C PHE A 24 -17.09 4.81 -4.41
N LEU A 25 -17.69 4.72 -3.22
CA LEU A 25 -17.26 3.78 -2.18
C LEU A 25 -17.61 2.32 -2.52
N GLY A 26 -18.72 2.09 -3.23
CA GLY A 26 -19.13 0.78 -3.74
C GLY A 26 -18.29 0.29 -4.93
N SER A 27 -17.54 1.19 -5.57
CA SER A 27 -16.70 0.85 -6.72
C SER A 27 -15.54 -0.07 -6.33
N ARG A 28 -15.31 -1.09 -7.16
CA ARG A 28 -14.24 -2.08 -6.95
C ARG A 28 -12.87 -1.40 -6.84
N GLY A 29 -12.17 -1.65 -5.74
CA GLY A 29 -10.87 -1.06 -5.45
C GLY A 29 -10.93 0.09 -4.45
N ASN A 30 -12.12 0.59 -4.10
CA ASN A 30 -12.27 1.71 -3.17
C ASN A 30 -12.60 1.27 -1.73
N GLU A 31 -12.42 -0.01 -1.40
CA GLU A 31 -12.81 -0.58 -0.11
C GLU A 31 -12.04 0.03 1.09
N TYR A 32 -10.92 0.73 0.85
CA TYR A 32 -10.14 1.42 1.88
C TYR A 32 -10.62 2.83 2.21
N PHE A 33 -11.44 3.44 1.35
CA PHE A 33 -11.97 4.78 1.61
C PHE A 33 -13.08 4.73 2.67
N CYS A 34 -13.21 5.79 3.45
CA CYS A 34 -14.41 6.07 4.23
C CYS A 34 -15.29 7.12 3.54
N ASP A 35 -16.54 7.21 3.98
CA ASP A 35 -17.46 8.26 3.57
C ASP A 35 -17.03 9.61 4.18
N VAL A 36 -16.73 10.59 3.33
CA VAL A 36 -16.40 11.94 3.76
C VAL A 36 -17.71 12.72 3.92
N ASP A 37 -17.91 13.35 5.09
CA ASP A 37 -19.10 14.17 5.34
C ASP A 37 -19.26 15.26 4.26
N PRO A 38 -20.43 15.40 3.62
CA PRO A 38 -20.66 16.44 2.63
C PRO A 38 -20.35 17.84 3.16
N GLU A 39 -20.63 18.13 4.44
CA GLU A 39 -20.32 19.41 5.06
C GLU A 39 -18.82 19.72 5.08
N TYR A 40 -17.97 18.69 5.20
CA TYR A 40 -16.52 18.84 5.16
C TYR A 40 -16.04 19.23 3.76
N ILE A 41 -16.66 18.65 2.72
CA ILE A 41 -16.36 18.91 1.30
C ILE A 41 -16.85 20.30 0.90
N LEU A 42 -18.00 20.73 1.40
CA LEU A 42 -18.60 22.03 1.09
C LEU A 42 -17.81 23.21 1.70
N ASP A 43 -17.09 22.99 2.79
CA ASP A 43 -16.23 24.01 3.40
C ASP A 43 -14.94 24.23 2.59
N ARG A 44 -14.90 25.39 1.91
CA ARG A 44 -13.76 25.82 1.07
C ARG A 44 -12.44 25.89 1.82
N PHE A 45 -12.45 26.11 3.13
CA PHE A 45 -11.22 26.16 3.91
C PHE A 45 -10.49 24.80 3.88
N ASN A 46 -11.23 23.70 3.98
CA ASN A 46 -10.69 22.34 3.96
C ASN A 46 -10.10 21.96 2.59
N LEU A 47 -10.51 22.65 1.52
CA LEU A 47 -10.05 22.44 0.15
C LEU A 47 -8.83 23.29 -0.23
N THR A 48 -8.33 24.12 0.69
CA THR A 48 -7.25 25.07 0.40
C THR A 48 -6.00 24.40 -0.17
N GLY A 49 -5.49 24.91 -1.28
CA GLY A 49 -4.27 24.41 -1.92
C GLY A 49 -4.46 23.20 -2.83
N LEU A 50 -5.66 22.59 -2.91
CA LEU A 50 -5.97 21.51 -3.86
C LEU A 50 -6.07 22.00 -5.31
N ASN A 51 -6.26 23.31 -5.51
CA ASN A 51 -6.31 23.97 -6.81
C ASN A 51 -5.02 23.85 -7.63
N ARG A 52 -3.92 23.38 -7.03
CA ARG A 52 -2.67 23.06 -7.74
C ARG A 52 -2.70 21.71 -8.46
N TYR A 53 -3.65 20.84 -8.08
CA TYR A 53 -3.78 19.48 -8.58
C TYR A 53 -5.01 19.34 -9.47
N VAL A 54 -6.09 20.06 -9.15
CA VAL A 54 -7.38 19.92 -9.81
C VAL A 54 -7.97 21.28 -10.12
N ASP A 55 -8.39 21.46 -11.37
CA ASP A 55 -9.10 22.65 -11.83
C ASP A 55 -10.60 22.58 -11.52
N LYS A 56 -11.29 23.73 -11.57
CA LYS A 56 -12.76 23.82 -11.44
C LYS A 56 -13.32 23.15 -10.17
N ILE A 57 -12.61 23.25 -9.04
CA ILE A 57 -13.00 22.62 -7.76
C ILE A 57 -14.48 22.89 -7.40
N GLY A 58 -14.98 24.10 -7.57
CA GLY A 58 -16.39 24.41 -7.27
C GLY A 58 -17.40 23.56 -8.06
N LEU A 59 -17.13 23.32 -9.35
CA LEU A 59 -17.97 22.44 -10.18
C LEU A 59 -17.87 20.99 -9.71
N LEU A 60 -16.65 20.52 -9.41
CA LEU A 60 -16.42 19.14 -8.97
C LEU A 60 -17.04 18.86 -7.61
N VAL A 61 -17.00 19.82 -6.68
CA VAL A 61 -17.72 19.73 -5.39
C VAL A 61 -19.21 19.57 -5.61
N ASN A 62 -19.81 20.35 -6.53
CA ASN A 62 -21.22 20.21 -6.85
C ASN A 62 -21.55 18.84 -7.47
N ILE A 63 -20.65 18.27 -8.27
CA ILE A 63 -20.81 16.91 -8.81
C ILE A 63 -20.72 15.86 -7.70
N ILE A 64 -19.70 15.92 -6.84
CA ILE A 64 -19.49 14.98 -5.72
C ILE A 64 -20.64 15.01 -4.71
N THR A 65 -21.28 16.17 -4.55
CA THR A 65 -22.41 16.36 -3.61
C THR A 65 -23.77 16.29 -4.29
N ASP A 66 -23.84 15.76 -5.51
CA ASP A 66 -25.08 15.55 -6.29
C ASP A 66 -25.91 16.83 -6.51
N GLN A 67 -25.30 18.02 -6.43
CA GLN A 67 -25.94 19.31 -6.72
C GLN A 67 -25.96 19.64 -8.21
N THR A 68 -25.06 19.04 -8.98
CA THR A 68 -24.97 19.24 -10.43
C THR A 68 -24.59 17.93 -11.11
N GLU A 69 -25.43 17.48 -12.03
CA GLU A 69 -25.12 16.34 -12.89
C GLU A 69 -24.22 16.76 -14.05
N ILE A 70 -23.41 15.80 -14.54
CA ILE A 70 -22.59 16.00 -15.73
C ILE A 70 -23.52 15.97 -16.95
N SER A 71 -23.74 17.13 -17.58
CA SER A 71 -24.63 17.26 -18.74
C SER A 71 -24.27 16.29 -19.86
N GLU A 72 -25.23 15.45 -20.26
CA GLU A 72 -25.07 14.48 -21.37
C GLU A 72 -24.79 15.14 -22.72
N SER A 73 -25.09 16.43 -22.86
CA SER A 73 -24.80 17.22 -24.06
C SER A 73 -23.31 17.53 -24.27
N GLN A 74 -22.47 17.29 -23.27
CA GLN A 74 -21.03 17.53 -23.36
C GLN A 74 -20.33 16.43 -24.16
N PRO A 75 -19.18 16.73 -24.81
CA PRO A 75 -18.36 15.70 -25.44
C PRO A 75 -17.95 14.62 -24.42
N GLU A 76 -17.96 13.35 -24.85
CA GLU A 76 -17.63 12.20 -24.00
C GLU A 76 -16.29 12.35 -23.27
N GLU A 77 -15.27 12.85 -23.97
CA GLU A 77 -13.95 13.11 -23.39
C GLU A 77 -14.00 14.14 -22.24
N THR A 78 -14.86 15.15 -22.34
CA THR A 78 -15.04 16.15 -21.29
C THR A 78 -15.75 15.56 -20.08
N ARG A 79 -16.71 14.66 -20.31
CA ARG A 79 -17.42 13.95 -19.24
C ARG A 79 -16.47 13.05 -18.45
N ALA A 80 -15.74 12.19 -19.15
CA ALA A 80 -14.75 11.30 -18.56
C ALA A 80 -13.70 12.08 -17.74
N MET A 81 -13.21 13.21 -18.29
CA MET A 81 -12.27 14.07 -17.58
C MET A 81 -12.87 14.68 -16.29
N LEU A 82 -14.15 15.09 -16.31
CA LEU A 82 -14.82 15.61 -15.11
C LEU A 82 -15.03 14.53 -14.05
N GLU A 83 -15.41 13.32 -14.46
CA GLU A 83 -15.56 12.18 -13.55
C GLU A 83 -14.25 11.79 -12.89
N ASP A 84 -13.16 11.71 -13.66
CA ASP A 84 -11.85 11.37 -13.12
C ASP A 84 -11.30 12.46 -12.21
N ASN A 85 -11.53 13.74 -12.56
CA ASN A 85 -11.19 14.85 -11.68
C ASN A 85 -12.03 14.88 -10.39
N ALA A 86 -13.30 14.48 -10.44
CA ALA A 86 -14.15 14.36 -9.26
C ALA A 86 -13.66 13.25 -8.32
N LYS A 87 -13.38 12.05 -8.87
CA LYS A 87 -12.76 10.93 -8.12
C LYS A 87 -11.44 11.36 -7.48
N PHE A 88 -10.59 12.04 -8.24
CA PHE A 88 -9.29 12.50 -7.78
C PHE A 88 -9.42 13.56 -6.69
N LEU A 89 -10.32 14.54 -6.85
CA LEU A 89 -10.59 15.55 -5.82
C LEU A 89 -11.10 14.90 -4.52
N TYR A 90 -12.08 14.00 -4.60
CA TYR A 90 -12.62 13.29 -3.45
C TYR A 90 -11.50 12.54 -2.68
N ALA A 91 -10.63 11.85 -3.41
CA ALA A 91 -9.53 11.10 -2.82
C ALA A 91 -8.47 12.01 -2.15
N LEU A 92 -8.22 13.21 -2.69
CA LEU A 92 -7.35 14.22 -2.04
C LEU A 92 -7.99 14.81 -0.79
N VAL A 93 -9.31 15.02 -0.79
CA VAL A 93 -10.06 15.48 0.38
C VAL A 93 -10.07 14.40 1.46
N HIS A 94 -10.24 13.13 1.07
CA HIS A 94 -10.20 11.98 1.97
C HIS A 94 -8.91 11.94 2.80
N ALA A 95 -7.74 12.15 2.18
CA ALA A 95 -6.46 12.20 2.89
C ALA A 95 -6.44 13.24 4.03
N ARG A 96 -7.13 14.37 3.85
CA ARG A 96 -7.26 15.42 4.87
C ARG A 96 -8.36 15.10 5.88
N TYR A 97 -9.43 14.44 5.45
CA TYR A 97 -10.56 14.11 6.30
C TYR A 97 -10.21 13.04 7.33
N ILE A 98 -9.46 11.99 6.95
CA ILE A 98 -9.15 10.85 7.83
C ILE A 98 -8.20 11.18 8.99
N ILE A 99 -7.64 12.39 9.04
CA ILE A 99 -6.87 12.88 10.20
C ILE A 99 -7.70 13.77 11.13
N THR A 100 -8.96 14.08 10.77
CA THR A 100 -9.91 14.78 11.65
C THR A 100 -10.55 13.80 12.62
N SER A 101 -11.13 14.27 13.72
CA SER A 101 -11.82 13.39 14.69
C SER A 101 -12.91 12.53 14.03
N ARG A 102 -13.74 13.12 13.16
CA ARG A 102 -14.84 12.39 12.50
C ARG A 102 -14.32 11.34 11.52
N GLY A 103 -13.31 11.69 10.72
CA GLY A 103 -12.69 10.75 9.79
C GLY A 103 -11.95 9.62 10.51
N LEU A 104 -11.31 9.90 11.65
CA LEU A 104 -10.67 8.90 12.48
C LEU A 104 -11.68 7.89 13.05
N ASP A 105 -12.85 8.35 13.51
CA ASP A 105 -13.93 7.48 14.00
C ASP A 105 -14.46 6.54 12.90
N LYS A 106 -14.66 7.07 11.68
CA LYS A 106 -15.08 6.25 10.53
C LYS A 106 -14.02 5.23 10.12
N MET A 107 -12.76 5.63 10.09
CA MET A 107 -11.66 4.71 9.81
C MET A 107 -11.46 3.67 10.93
N LEU A 108 -11.84 3.98 12.17
CA LEU A 108 -11.82 3.04 13.29
C LEU A 108 -12.82 1.90 13.09
N GLU A 109 -14.01 2.19 12.58
CA GLU A 109 -15.00 1.16 12.24
C GLU A 109 -14.44 0.19 11.19
N LYS A 110 -13.85 0.73 10.11
CA LYS A 110 -13.19 -0.07 9.07
C LYS A 110 -12.01 -0.88 9.61
N TYR A 111 -11.23 -0.31 10.51
CA TYR A 111 -10.11 -0.99 11.16
C TYR A 111 -10.59 -2.19 11.99
N ARG A 112 -11.67 -2.02 12.75
CA ARG A 112 -12.28 -3.10 13.56
C ARG A 112 -12.86 -4.22 12.71
N ASN A 113 -13.42 -3.87 11.55
CA ASN A 113 -13.96 -4.84 10.59
C ASN A 113 -12.86 -5.57 9.80
N GLY A 114 -11.62 -5.08 9.85
CA GLY A 114 -10.49 -5.66 9.12
C GLY A 114 -10.53 -5.37 7.61
N ASP A 115 -11.20 -4.28 7.20
CA ASP A 115 -11.37 -3.90 5.78
C ASP A 115 -10.03 -3.68 5.07
N PHE A 116 -9.03 -3.20 5.81
CA PHE A 116 -7.67 -2.96 5.30
C PHE A 116 -6.85 -4.25 5.16
N GLY A 117 -7.37 -5.36 5.70
CA GLY A 117 -6.71 -6.64 5.78
C GLY A 117 -5.79 -6.79 6.99
N TYR A 118 -5.02 -7.88 6.98
CA TYR A 118 -4.25 -8.35 8.13
C TYR A 118 -2.78 -8.53 7.79
N CYS A 119 -1.93 -8.32 8.80
CA CYS A 119 -0.48 -8.43 8.66
C CYS A 119 -0.07 -9.81 8.10
N PRO A 120 0.77 -9.85 7.05
CA PRO A 120 1.23 -11.11 6.48
C PRO A 120 2.26 -11.84 7.34
N ARG A 121 2.88 -11.17 8.33
CA ARG A 121 3.80 -11.83 9.27
C ARG A 121 3.00 -12.77 10.19
N VAL A 122 3.38 -14.05 10.19
CA VAL A 122 2.77 -15.09 11.03
C VAL A 122 2.76 -14.70 12.51
N ASN A 123 3.87 -14.18 13.01
CA ASN A 123 4.01 -13.82 14.44
C ASN A 123 3.23 -12.56 14.82
N CYS A 124 2.67 -11.83 13.86
CA CYS A 124 1.74 -10.74 14.12
C CYS A 124 0.30 -11.24 14.37
N LYS A 125 0.04 -12.55 14.31
CA LYS A 125 -1.25 -13.16 14.71
C LYS A 125 -2.46 -12.46 14.08
N LEU A 126 -2.39 -12.18 12.77
CA LEU A 126 -3.42 -11.47 12.02
C LEU A 126 -3.79 -10.11 12.63
N THR A 127 -2.80 -9.32 13.04
CA THR A 127 -3.05 -7.92 13.44
C THR A 127 -3.65 -7.13 12.27
N PRO A 128 -4.77 -6.42 12.45
CA PRO A 128 -5.35 -5.56 11.41
C PRO A 128 -4.42 -4.41 11.04
N LEU A 129 -4.42 -4.05 9.76
CA LEU A 129 -3.52 -3.06 9.17
C LEU A 129 -4.19 -1.70 9.00
N LEU A 130 -3.39 -0.67 8.76
CA LEU A 130 -3.85 0.69 8.42
C LEU A 130 -3.28 1.11 7.06
N PRO A 131 -4.07 1.72 6.16
CA PRO A 131 -3.54 2.25 4.90
C PRO A 131 -2.61 3.43 5.16
N VAL A 132 -1.58 3.60 4.32
CA VAL A 132 -0.62 4.68 4.45
C VAL A 132 -0.02 5.05 3.08
N GLY A 133 0.21 6.33 2.87
CA GLY A 133 0.99 6.85 1.75
C GLY A 133 2.47 6.94 2.10
N LEU A 134 3.35 6.60 1.15
CA LEU A 134 4.79 6.88 1.29
C LEU A 134 5.15 8.34 0.97
N SER A 135 4.21 9.08 0.37
CA SER A 135 4.34 10.47 -0.03
C SER A 135 2.96 11.10 -0.03
N ASP A 136 2.86 12.36 0.40
CA ASP A 136 1.62 13.15 0.31
C ASP A 136 1.45 13.80 -1.08
N LYS A 137 2.45 13.69 -1.95
CA LYS A 137 2.34 14.11 -3.36
C LYS A 137 1.70 12.99 -4.19
N PRO A 138 0.62 13.25 -4.92
CA PRO A 138 0.00 12.28 -5.83
C PRO A 138 0.96 11.83 -6.95
N GLY A 139 0.76 10.61 -7.44
CA GLY A 139 1.49 9.99 -8.53
C GLY A 139 2.87 9.43 -8.14
N VAL A 140 3.26 9.49 -6.87
CA VAL A 140 4.59 9.08 -6.41
C VAL A 140 4.66 7.59 -6.08
N ALA A 141 3.73 7.09 -5.28
CA ALA A 141 3.71 5.69 -4.85
C ALA A 141 2.28 5.26 -4.52
N SER A 142 1.99 3.98 -4.79
CA SER A 142 0.71 3.39 -4.37
C SER A 142 0.63 3.21 -2.85
N VAL A 143 -0.60 3.07 -2.36
CA VAL A 143 -0.89 2.83 -0.95
C VAL A 143 -0.15 1.60 -0.42
N LYS A 144 0.35 1.72 0.81
CA LYS A 144 0.93 0.63 1.60
C LYS A 144 0.08 0.41 2.84
N LEU A 145 0.35 -0.68 3.54
CA LEU A 145 -0.35 -1.08 4.75
C LEU A 145 0.62 -1.12 5.91
N TYR A 146 0.39 -0.28 6.92
CA TYR A 146 1.16 -0.24 8.15
C TYR A 146 0.60 -1.23 9.17
N CYS A 147 1.47 -2.01 9.79
CA CYS A 147 1.11 -2.90 10.89
C CYS A 147 1.51 -2.29 12.23
N PRO A 148 0.57 -2.05 13.16
CA PRO A 148 0.91 -1.50 14.47
C PRO A 148 1.65 -2.49 15.38
N ASN A 149 1.65 -3.80 15.08
CA ASN A 149 2.31 -4.80 15.92
C ASN A 149 3.81 -4.94 15.59
N CYS A 150 4.17 -5.02 14.32
CA CYS A 150 5.56 -5.12 13.89
C CYS A 150 6.16 -3.83 13.33
N GLU A 151 5.35 -2.77 13.29
CA GLU A 151 5.77 -1.41 12.92
C GLU A 151 6.42 -1.32 11.53
N ASP A 152 5.92 -2.14 10.60
CA ASP A 152 6.49 -2.27 9.26
C ASP A 152 5.40 -2.16 8.19
N LEU A 153 5.84 -1.90 6.96
CA LEU A 153 5.00 -1.60 5.81
C LEU A 153 4.88 -2.80 4.87
N TYR A 154 3.66 -3.01 4.37
CA TYR A 154 3.32 -4.10 3.46
C TYR A 154 2.64 -3.58 2.21
N ASN A 155 2.80 -4.31 1.11
CA ASN A 155 1.98 -4.08 -0.08
C ASN A 155 0.58 -4.70 0.12
N PRO A 156 -0.49 -4.05 -0.37
CA PRO A 156 -1.79 -4.68 -0.45
C PRO A 156 -1.73 -6.00 -1.23
N LYS A 157 -2.43 -7.04 -0.75
CA LYS A 157 -2.40 -8.37 -1.38
C LYS A 157 -3.13 -8.39 -2.73
N SER A 158 -4.19 -7.60 -2.86
CA SER A 158 -4.99 -7.54 -4.08
C SER A 158 -4.44 -6.47 -5.02
N SER A 159 -4.28 -6.81 -6.29
CA SER A 159 -3.84 -5.87 -7.33
C SER A 159 -4.76 -4.65 -7.46
N ARG A 160 -6.06 -4.80 -7.16
CA ARG A 160 -7.04 -3.70 -7.18
C ARG A 160 -6.71 -2.58 -6.19
N HIS A 161 -6.11 -2.93 -5.04
CA HIS A 161 -5.72 -1.98 -4.01
C HIS A 161 -4.31 -1.43 -4.28
N ALA A 162 -3.47 -2.23 -4.94
CA ALA A 162 -2.11 -1.82 -5.32
C ALA A 162 -2.08 -0.70 -6.38
N SER A 163 -3.19 -0.44 -7.08
CA SER A 163 -3.35 0.69 -8.01
C SER A 163 -3.80 1.99 -7.35
N ILE A 164 -4.26 1.97 -6.09
CA ILE A 164 -4.68 3.19 -5.39
C ILE A 164 -3.44 4.02 -5.03
N ASP A 165 -3.51 5.33 -5.24
CA ASP A 165 -2.46 6.25 -4.82
C ASP A 165 -2.38 6.33 -3.29
N GLY A 166 -1.16 6.24 -2.74
CA GLY A 166 -0.94 6.38 -1.32
C GLY A 166 -1.20 7.80 -0.80
N ALA A 167 -1.09 8.82 -1.65
CA ALA A 167 -1.34 10.21 -1.28
C ALA A 167 -2.78 10.44 -0.79
N PHE A 168 -3.74 9.57 -1.17
CA PHE A 168 -5.13 9.63 -0.75
C PHE A 168 -5.38 9.20 0.71
N PHE A 169 -4.36 8.63 1.35
CA PHE A 169 -4.35 8.31 2.78
C PHE A 169 -3.33 9.16 3.55
N GLY A 170 -2.32 9.66 2.84
CA GLY A 170 -1.25 10.47 3.43
C GLY A 170 -0.28 9.68 4.29
N THR A 171 0.81 10.33 4.63
CA THR A 171 1.93 9.75 5.40
C THR A 171 1.64 9.67 6.91
N SER A 172 0.77 10.55 7.41
CA SER A 172 0.57 10.78 8.83
C SER A 172 -0.58 10.00 9.45
N PHE A 173 -1.49 9.46 8.64
CA PHE A 173 -2.74 8.87 9.11
C PHE A 173 -2.54 7.76 10.17
N PRO A 174 -1.69 6.72 9.97
CA PRO A 174 -1.55 5.67 10.98
C PRO A 174 -1.04 6.19 12.34
N ALA A 175 -0.13 7.16 12.33
CA ALA A 175 0.40 7.76 13.55
C ALA A 175 -0.68 8.56 14.29
N MET A 176 -1.41 9.42 13.58
CA MET A 176 -2.54 10.18 14.14
C MET A 176 -3.62 9.27 14.70
N PHE A 177 -3.92 8.18 13.99
CA PHE A 177 -4.89 7.17 14.40
C PHE A 177 -4.51 6.50 15.72
N LEU A 178 -3.28 6.01 15.84
CA LEU A 178 -2.81 5.32 17.06
C LEU A 178 -2.59 6.28 18.23
N GLN A 179 -2.25 7.54 17.95
CA GLN A 179 -2.19 8.58 18.98
C GLN A 179 -3.59 8.91 19.55
N THR A 180 -4.61 8.90 18.70
CA THR A 180 -6.01 9.18 19.10
C THR A 180 -6.64 7.98 19.82
N PHE A 181 -6.30 6.76 19.40
CA PHE A 181 -6.81 5.51 19.97
C PHE A 181 -5.69 4.67 20.60
N PRO A 182 -5.08 5.12 21.71
CA PRO A 182 -3.92 4.46 22.32
C PRO A 182 -4.22 3.05 22.82
N ASN A 183 -5.49 2.74 23.11
CA ASN A 183 -5.96 1.42 23.51
C ASN A 183 -5.89 0.37 22.39
N LEU A 184 -5.68 0.77 21.13
CA LEU A 184 -5.51 -0.12 19.99
C LEU A 184 -4.05 -0.44 19.69
N VAL A 185 -3.11 0.24 20.35
CA VAL A 185 -1.68 -0.05 20.20
C VAL A 185 -1.44 -1.45 20.79
N PRO A 186 -1.03 -2.44 19.97
CA PRO A 186 -0.87 -3.80 20.44
C PRO A 186 0.37 -3.92 21.32
N THR A 187 0.38 -4.91 22.21
CA THR A 187 1.62 -5.35 22.85
C THR A 187 2.50 -6.03 21.81
N HIS A 188 3.66 -5.43 21.51
CA HIS A 188 4.56 -5.93 20.48
C HIS A 188 5.01 -7.37 20.76
N ASN A 189 4.86 -8.25 19.77
CA ASN A 189 5.36 -9.62 19.88
C ASN A 189 6.88 -9.66 19.63
N VAL A 190 7.64 -10.13 20.62
CA VAL A 190 9.10 -10.34 20.52
C VAL A 190 9.46 -11.66 19.85
N GLU A 191 8.49 -12.55 19.64
CA GLU A 191 8.75 -13.85 19.02
C GLU A 191 9.14 -13.66 17.54
N MET A 192 10.30 -14.22 17.19
CA MET A 192 10.78 -14.30 15.82
C MET A 192 10.83 -15.77 15.40
N TYR A 193 10.67 -16.01 14.09
CA TYR A 193 10.86 -17.35 13.55
C TYR A 193 12.29 -17.82 13.81
N VAL A 194 12.44 -18.91 14.54
CA VAL A 194 13.73 -19.55 14.79
C VAL A 194 13.89 -20.70 13.80
N PRO A 195 14.78 -20.60 12.79
CA PRO A 195 14.99 -21.67 11.83
C PRO A 195 15.58 -22.90 12.53
N LYS A 196 15.01 -24.07 12.22
CA LYS A 196 15.44 -25.37 12.76
C LYS A 196 15.75 -26.34 11.62
N ILE A 197 16.81 -27.14 11.79
CA ILE A 197 17.18 -28.25 10.89
C ILE A 197 17.13 -29.52 11.73
N PHE A 198 16.31 -30.49 11.31
CA PHE A 198 16.03 -31.73 12.07
C PHE A 198 15.60 -31.48 13.54
N GLY A 199 14.89 -30.38 13.80
CA GLY A 199 14.44 -30.00 15.14
C GLY A 199 15.46 -29.23 15.98
N PHE A 200 16.72 -29.17 15.55
CA PHE A 200 17.76 -28.40 16.21
C PHE A 200 17.76 -26.95 15.72
N GLN A 201 17.80 -26.00 16.64
CA GLN A 201 17.95 -24.58 16.28
C GLN A 201 19.29 -24.37 15.59
N MET A 202 19.31 -23.57 14.52
CA MET A 202 20.58 -23.19 13.91
C MET A 202 21.41 -22.40 14.92
N HIS A 203 22.68 -22.79 15.09
CA HIS A 203 23.60 -22.10 15.99
C HIS A 203 23.72 -20.61 15.62
N SER A 204 23.82 -19.74 16.62
CA SER A 204 23.94 -18.28 16.46
C SER A 204 25.09 -17.90 15.52
N GLU A 205 26.17 -18.67 15.54
CA GLU A 205 27.32 -18.48 14.67
C GLU A 205 27.00 -18.69 13.19
N ALA A 206 26.10 -19.61 12.82
CA ALA A 206 25.66 -19.78 11.44
C ALA A 206 24.82 -18.58 10.95
N GLN A 207 24.06 -17.94 11.87
CA GLN A 207 23.31 -16.71 11.59
C GLN A 207 24.28 -15.52 11.41
N MET A 208 25.26 -15.39 12.30
CA MET A 208 26.32 -14.38 12.23
C MET A 208 27.21 -14.56 11.00
N THR A 209 27.49 -15.79 10.55
CA THR A 209 28.27 -16.05 9.33
C THR A 209 27.57 -15.52 8.08
N ARG A 210 26.24 -15.67 7.96
CA ARG A 210 25.48 -15.07 6.86
C ARG A 210 25.55 -13.54 6.89
N TRP A 211 25.42 -12.94 8.08
CA TRP A 211 25.55 -11.49 8.26
C TRP A 211 26.97 -10.99 7.97
N ARG A 212 28.01 -11.71 8.41
CA ARG A 212 29.42 -11.42 8.12
C ARG A 212 29.72 -11.54 6.63
N ALA A 213 29.19 -12.55 5.95
CA ALA A 213 29.31 -12.72 4.50
C ALA A 213 28.65 -11.56 3.74
N LEU A 214 27.43 -11.17 4.12
CA LEU A 214 26.73 -10.02 3.55
C LEU A 214 27.51 -8.71 3.78
N LYS A 215 28.08 -8.51 4.98
CA LYS A 215 28.90 -7.33 5.29
C LYS A 215 30.20 -7.32 4.50
N CYS A 216 30.83 -8.47 4.32
CA CYS A 216 32.00 -8.63 3.47
C CYS A 216 31.66 -8.26 2.02
N GLU A 217 30.59 -8.81 1.45
CA GLU A 217 30.12 -8.50 0.09
C GLU A 217 29.83 -7.01 -0.10
N GLN A 218 29.14 -6.38 0.85
CA GLN A 218 28.90 -4.92 0.86
C GLN A 218 30.20 -4.12 0.89
N MET A 219 31.19 -4.57 1.66
CA MET A 219 32.50 -3.93 1.74
C MET A 219 33.29 -4.07 0.44
N LEU A 220 33.35 -5.26 -0.15
CA LEU A 220 34.01 -5.52 -1.42
C LEU A 220 33.38 -4.69 -2.56
N SER A 221 32.05 -4.67 -2.65
CA SER A 221 31.33 -3.83 -3.62
C SER A 221 31.64 -2.34 -3.47
N ARG A 222 31.87 -1.87 -2.24
CA ARG A 222 32.28 -0.48 -1.98
C ARG A 222 33.72 -0.23 -2.46
N LEU A 223 34.64 -1.15 -2.20
CA LEU A 223 36.04 -1.06 -2.64
C LEU A 223 36.13 -1.09 -4.18
N ASP A 224 35.36 -1.95 -4.85
CA ASP A 224 35.24 -1.99 -6.31
C ASP A 224 34.78 -0.63 -6.88
N LYS A 225 33.73 -0.05 -6.30
CA LYS A 225 33.22 1.29 -6.72
C LYS A 225 34.25 2.40 -6.53
N MET A 226 35.12 2.26 -5.54
CA MET A 226 36.20 3.22 -5.27
C MET A 226 37.46 2.92 -6.10
N GLY A 227 37.47 1.87 -6.93
CA GLY A 227 38.63 1.43 -7.70
C GLY A 227 39.79 0.96 -6.84
N ILE A 228 39.53 0.55 -5.59
CA ILE A 228 40.54 0.08 -4.66
C ILE A 228 40.71 -1.42 -4.85
N ASP A 229 41.88 -1.83 -5.33
CA ASP A 229 42.22 -3.24 -5.50
C ASP A 229 42.33 -3.94 -4.13
N TYR A 230 41.58 -5.01 -3.97
CA TYR A 230 41.52 -5.83 -2.76
C TYR A 230 41.94 -7.27 -3.01
N ALA A 231 42.42 -7.62 -4.22
CA ALA A 231 42.84 -8.97 -4.58
C ALA A 231 44.25 -9.03 -5.21
N LYS A 232 45.05 -9.98 -4.68
CA LYS A 232 46.45 -10.36 -5.01
C LYS A 232 47.54 -9.43 -4.46
N ASN A 233 48.21 -9.92 -3.41
CA ASN A 233 49.52 -9.45 -2.91
C ASN A 233 49.59 -8.01 -2.36
N THR A 234 48.49 -7.46 -1.87
CA THR A 234 48.53 -6.26 -1.01
C THR A 234 48.59 -6.67 0.47
N PRO A 235 49.44 -6.04 1.30
CA PRO A 235 49.46 -6.30 2.74
C PRO A 235 48.09 -6.03 3.35
N GLY A 236 47.43 -7.06 3.90
CA GLY A 236 46.09 -6.96 4.49
C GLY A 236 44.92 -7.33 3.56
N GLY A 237 45.17 -7.82 2.34
CA GLY A 237 44.13 -8.30 1.42
C GLY A 237 43.58 -9.69 1.76
N PHE A 238 42.45 -10.05 1.13
CA PHE A 238 41.82 -11.38 1.29
C PHE A 238 42.47 -12.41 0.34
N ILE A 239 42.73 -13.61 0.84
CA ILE A 239 43.22 -14.74 0.04
C ILE A 239 41.99 -15.51 -0.46
N GLU A 240 41.81 -15.63 -1.77
CA GLU A 240 40.83 -16.57 -2.33
C GLU A 240 41.30 -18.00 -2.03
N SER A 241 40.43 -18.82 -1.45
CA SER A 241 40.73 -20.24 -1.30
C SER A 241 40.66 -20.91 -2.68
N ALA A 242 41.49 -21.94 -2.92
CA ALA A 242 41.48 -22.70 -4.17
C ALA A 242 40.13 -23.44 -4.44
N GLU A 243 39.21 -23.41 -3.49
CA GLU A 243 37.84 -23.92 -3.60
C GLU A 243 36.88 -22.85 -4.17
N ASP A 244 37.11 -21.57 -3.88
CA ASP A 244 36.31 -20.44 -4.38
C ASP A 244 36.48 -20.24 -5.90
N GLU A 245 37.68 -20.48 -6.44
CA GLU A 245 37.92 -20.48 -7.89
C GLU A 245 37.11 -21.56 -8.62
N ARG A 246 36.86 -22.71 -7.99
CA ARG A 246 36.07 -23.81 -8.57
C ARG A 246 34.58 -23.51 -8.58
N TYR A 247 34.05 -22.82 -7.57
CA TYR A 247 32.65 -22.38 -7.55
C TYR A 247 32.37 -21.28 -8.56
N LYS A 248 33.23 -20.25 -8.66
CA LYS A 248 33.09 -19.19 -9.69
C LYS A 248 33.18 -19.73 -11.12
N LYS A 249 34.01 -20.76 -11.37
CA LYS A 249 34.09 -21.42 -12.69
C LYS A 249 32.79 -22.14 -13.06
N LYS A 250 32.16 -22.84 -12.11
CA LYS A 250 30.87 -23.54 -12.34
C LYS A 250 29.73 -22.57 -12.64
N ASP A 251 29.66 -21.43 -11.95
CA ASP A 251 28.63 -20.42 -12.21
C ASP A 251 28.82 -19.72 -13.56
N MET A 252 30.06 -19.48 -13.99
CA MET A 252 30.35 -18.93 -15.34
C MET A 252 29.98 -19.89 -16.47
N ASP A 253 30.26 -21.19 -16.31
CA ASP A 253 29.93 -22.21 -17.32
C ASP A 253 28.41 -22.49 -17.38
N GLY A 254 27.71 -22.47 -16.24
CA GLY A 254 26.24 -22.60 -16.19
C GLY A 254 25.50 -21.41 -16.83
N ARG A 255 26.06 -20.20 -16.72
CA ARG A 255 25.50 -18.99 -17.36
C ARG A 255 25.68 -18.98 -18.89
N LYS A 256 26.73 -19.62 -19.41
CA LYS A 256 26.97 -19.76 -20.86
C LYS A 256 26.09 -20.82 -21.53
N GLN A 257 25.66 -21.85 -20.79
CA GLN A 257 24.74 -22.88 -21.31
C GLN A 257 23.27 -22.44 -21.35
N SER A 258 22.93 -21.32 -20.70
CA SER A 258 21.56 -20.78 -20.64
C SER A 258 21.31 -19.64 -21.64
N ALA A 259 22.28 -19.35 -22.51
CA ALA A 259 22.26 -18.23 -23.46
C ALA A 259 22.48 -18.70 -24.92
N ILE A 260 21.89 -19.84 -25.27
CA ILE A 260 21.62 -20.27 -26.65
C ILE A 260 20.14 -20.64 -26.73
#